data_AF-A0A0J7XPQ5-F1
#
_entry.id   AF-A0A0J7XPQ5-F1
#
_cell.length_a   1.000
_cell.length_b   1.000
_cell.length_c   1.000
_cell.angle_alpha   90.00
_cell.angle_beta   90.00
_cell.angle_gamma   90.00
#
_symmetry.space_group_name_H-M   'P 1'
#
loop_
_entity.id
_entity.type
_entity.pdbx_description
1 polymer ?
#
loop_
_entity_poly.entity_id
_entity_poly.type
_entity_poly.pdbx_seq_one_letter_code
_entity_poly.pdbx_strand_id
1 'polypeptide(L)'
;MIFGEIHGTRQAPAFVGRVACSLAASGKKVLIGVEFDAGVDPRFQAAWALPHSQFADALGAAGWSGRRDGVASKAMFQLLVDLNALKAAGAEIGIAAFNGEKDDEQRRRFAKLPGQGPHEAAQAENIVTAFHASKYDMALILVGGLHAQKRAVETVGVMFEPMAMRLIDAGSVISLRMKSAGGTAWNCGLKAGYKAEAGKPIHDDAIDCADHQVLPDPDFRGAPHVSLASDAKQGVSSDYDGYFWVGEVSGSPPAIPVRK
;
A
#
# COMPACT_ATOMS: atom_id res chain seq x y z
N MET A 1 -6.68 -9.80 3.02
CA MET A 1 -5.43 -10.11 2.30
C MET A 1 -4.59 -8.86 2.24
N ILE A 2 -3.29 -8.98 2.51
CA ILE A 2 -2.33 -7.88 2.49
C ILE A 2 -1.35 -8.15 1.35
N PHE A 3 -1.16 -7.18 0.48
CA PHE A 3 -0.25 -7.21 -0.65
C PHE A 3 0.90 -6.26 -0.35
N GLY A 4 2.00 -6.83 0.13
CA GLY A 4 3.26 -6.12 0.36
C GLY A 4 3.98 -5.86 -0.95
N GLU A 5 4.03 -4.60 -1.36
CA GLU A 5 4.46 -4.18 -2.69
C GLU A 5 5.76 -3.36 -2.68
N ILE A 6 6.26 -3.09 -3.89
CA ILE A 6 7.34 -2.13 -4.15
C ILE A 6 6.70 -0.89 -4.75
N HIS A 7 6.66 0.19 -3.96
CA HIS A 7 6.01 1.44 -4.35
C HIS A 7 6.41 1.92 -5.75
N GLY A 8 5.42 2.46 -6.46
CA GLY A 8 5.62 3.08 -7.77
C GLY A 8 5.87 2.09 -8.89
N THR A 9 5.41 0.84 -8.76
CA THR A 9 5.26 -0.06 -9.91
C THR A 9 3.87 0.08 -10.53
N ARG A 10 3.74 -0.20 -11.83
CA ARG A 10 2.42 -0.28 -12.49
C ARG A 10 1.68 -1.56 -12.14
N GLN A 11 2.43 -2.62 -11.89
CA GLN A 11 1.95 -3.98 -11.87
C GLN A 11 1.26 -4.34 -10.55
N ALA A 12 1.75 -3.85 -9.40
CA ALA A 12 1.12 -4.17 -8.12
C ALA A 12 -0.30 -3.59 -8.00
N PRO A 13 -0.57 -2.30 -8.34
CA PRO A 13 -1.93 -1.77 -8.34
C PRO A 13 -2.84 -2.51 -9.33
N ALA A 14 -2.35 -2.80 -10.55
CA ALA A 14 -3.10 -3.54 -11.56
C ALA A 14 -3.41 -4.98 -11.15
N PHE A 15 -2.53 -5.63 -10.38
CA PHE A 15 -2.79 -6.96 -9.82
C PHE A 15 -3.92 -6.91 -8.80
N VAL A 16 -3.86 -5.99 -7.83
CA VAL A 16 -4.90 -5.83 -6.80
C VAL A 16 -6.24 -5.45 -7.42
N GLY A 17 -6.26 -4.57 -8.43
CA GLY A 17 -7.48 -4.22 -9.16
C GLY A 17 -8.16 -5.42 -9.81
N ARG A 18 -7.38 -6.36 -10.39
CA ARG A 18 -7.93 -7.61 -10.94
C ARG A 18 -8.50 -8.53 -9.87
N VAL A 19 -7.83 -8.64 -8.71
CA VAL A 19 -8.35 -9.42 -7.57
C VAL A 19 -9.66 -8.81 -7.05
N ALA A 20 -9.71 -7.48 -6.89
CA ALA A 20 -10.92 -6.76 -6.47
C ALA A 20 -12.07 -6.99 -7.45
N CYS A 21 -11.81 -6.86 -8.75
CA CYS A 21 -12.81 -7.12 -9.79
C CYS A 21 -13.34 -8.55 -9.73
N SER A 22 -12.46 -9.55 -9.56
CA SER A 22 -12.86 -10.96 -9.46
C SER A 22 -13.72 -11.23 -8.23
N LEU A 23 -13.37 -10.64 -7.08
CA LEU A 23 -14.13 -10.79 -5.85
C LEU A 23 -15.51 -10.12 -5.95
N ALA A 24 -15.56 -8.91 -6.48
CA ALA A 24 -16.82 -8.21 -6.75
C ALA A 24 -17.73 -8.99 -7.71
N ALA A 25 -17.18 -9.54 -8.79
CA ALA A 25 -17.92 -10.39 -9.73
C ALA A 25 -18.47 -11.68 -9.07
N SER A 26 -17.82 -12.15 -8.00
CA SER A 26 -18.32 -13.25 -7.17
C SER A 26 -19.31 -12.83 -6.07
N GLY A 27 -19.77 -11.57 -6.08
CA GLY A 27 -20.74 -11.03 -5.13
C GLY A 27 -20.15 -10.70 -3.75
N LYS A 28 -18.82 -10.53 -3.63
CA LYS A 28 -18.19 -10.11 -2.38
C LYS A 28 -18.22 -8.61 -2.22
N LYS A 29 -18.50 -8.16 -1.00
CA LYS A 29 -18.31 -6.78 -0.56
C LYS A 29 -16.87 -6.55 -0.15
N VAL A 30 -16.14 -5.74 -0.91
CA VAL A 30 -14.67 -5.61 -0.81
C VAL A 30 -14.26 -4.22 -0.32
N LEU A 31 -13.43 -4.18 0.72
CA LEU A 31 -12.69 -2.98 1.12
C LEU A 31 -11.32 -2.98 0.44
N ILE A 32 -10.95 -1.86 -0.17
CA ILE A 32 -9.59 -1.62 -0.67
C ILE A 32 -8.89 -0.64 0.29
N GLY A 33 -7.93 -1.14 1.04
CA GLY A 33 -7.04 -0.32 1.86
C GLY A 33 -5.91 0.24 1.00
N VAL A 34 -5.78 1.56 0.99
CA VAL A 34 -4.74 2.30 0.27
C VAL A 34 -3.80 2.92 1.28
N GLU A 35 -2.49 2.70 1.12
CA GLU A 35 -1.47 3.32 1.95
C GLU A 35 -1.30 4.81 1.64
N PHE A 36 -2.32 5.60 1.96
CA PHE A 36 -2.32 7.05 1.90
C PHE A 36 -2.69 7.63 3.26
N ASP A 37 -2.26 8.87 3.54
CA ASP A 37 -2.45 9.52 4.84
C ASP A 37 -3.88 9.35 5.38
N ALA A 38 -4.02 8.73 6.55
CA ALA A 38 -5.31 8.49 7.17
C ALA A 38 -6.08 9.78 7.47
N GLY A 39 -5.38 10.90 7.67
CA GLY A 39 -5.99 12.21 7.88
C GLY A 39 -6.75 12.75 6.66
N VAL A 40 -6.46 12.27 5.44
CA VAL A 40 -7.22 12.65 4.24
C VAL A 40 -8.37 11.71 3.91
N ASP A 41 -8.52 10.59 4.64
CA ASP A 41 -9.58 9.61 4.36
C ASP A 41 -10.98 10.24 4.29
N PRO A 42 -11.40 11.17 5.19
CA PRO A 42 -12.71 11.82 5.06
C PRO A 42 -12.92 12.51 3.70
N ARG A 43 -11.87 13.08 3.11
CA ARG A 43 -11.93 13.70 1.77
C ARG A 43 -11.98 12.64 0.67
N PHE A 44 -11.29 11.52 0.84
CA PHE A 44 -11.39 10.37 -0.07
C PHE A 44 -12.80 9.79 -0.05
N GLN A 45 -13.42 9.62 1.14
CA GLN A 45 -14.80 9.15 1.26
C GLN A 45 -15.79 10.12 0.59
N ALA A 46 -15.61 11.44 0.76
CA ALA A 46 -16.41 12.45 0.09
C ALA A 46 -16.27 12.37 -1.44
N ALA A 47 -15.05 12.23 -1.96
CA ALA A 47 -14.81 12.02 -3.38
C ALA A 47 -15.44 10.70 -3.88
N TRP A 48 -15.29 9.61 -3.13
CA TRP A 48 -15.81 8.28 -3.46
C TRP A 48 -17.33 8.23 -3.62
N ALA A 49 -18.05 9.10 -2.89
CA ALA A 49 -19.49 9.23 -2.95
C ALA A 49 -19.99 9.93 -4.24
N LEU A 50 -19.13 10.67 -4.95
CA LEU A 50 -19.50 11.38 -6.17
C LEU A 50 -19.75 10.43 -7.36
N PRO A 51 -20.46 10.89 -8.40
CA PRO A 51 -20.56 10.18 -9.67
C PRO A 51 -19.17 9.89 -10.26
N HIS A 52 -19.05 8.77 -10.97
CA HIS A 52 -17.77 8.34 -11.54
C HIS A 52 -17.10 9.40 -12.43
N SER A 53 -17.88 10.15 -13.20
CA SER A 53 -17.38 11.24 -14.05
C SER A 53 -16.72 12.39 -13.29
N GLN A 54 -16.94 12.51 -11.99
CA GLN A 54 -16.35 13.55 -11.13
C GLN A 54 -15.28 12.99 -10.19
N PHE A 55 -15.18 11.66 -10.07
CA PHE A 55 -14.36 11.02 -9.05
C PHE A 55 -12.87 11.32 -9.22
N ALA A 56 -12.34 11.25 -10.45
CA ALA A 56 -10.91 11.48 -10.70
C ALA A 56 -10.48 12.90 -10.26
N ASP A 57 -11.23 13.92 -10.67
CA ASP A 57 -10.92 15.31 -10.30
C ASP A 57 -11.05 15.53 -8.79
N ALA A 58 -12.09 14.96 -8.17
CA ALA A 58 -12.30 15.06 -6.73
C ALA A 58 -11.21 14.35 -5.93
N LEU A 59 -10.77 13.16 -6.35
CA LEU A 59 -9.65 12.43 -5.75
C LEU A 59 -8.35 13.24 -5.85
N GLY A 60 -8.10 13.86 -7.01
CA GLY A 60 -6.98 14.77 -7.21
C GLY A 60 -6.96 15.90 -6.19
N ALA A 61 -8.11 16.57 -6.00
CA ALA A 61 -8.29 17.67 -5.03
C ALA A 61 -8.31 17.20 -3.56
N ALA A 62 -8.64 15.93 -3.29
CA ALA A 62 -8.76 15.39 -1.94
C ALA A 62 -7.42 15.22 -1.20
N GLY A 63 -6.29 15.36 -1.90
CA GLY A 63 -4.95 15.25 -1.32
C GLY A 63 -3.99 14.39 -2.13
N TRP A 64 -4.40 13.88 -3.29
CA TRP A 64 -3.51 13.09 -4.15
C TRP A 64 -2.35 13.91 -4.73
N SER A 65 -2.57 15.21 -4.97
CA SER A 65 -1.54 16.13 -5.45
C SER A 65 -0.46 16.41 -4.39
N GLY A 66 0.77 16.66 -4.82
CA GLY A 66 1.85 17.17 -3.96
C GLY A 66 2.86 16.12 -3.49
N ARG A 67 2.55 14.84 -3.65
CA ARG A 67 3.52 13.75 -3.41
C ARG A 67 4.41 13.52 -4.63
N ARG A 68 5.68 13.18 -4.38
CA ARG A 68 6.70 12.91 -5.41
C ARG A 68 7.06 11.43 -5.56
N ASP A 69 6.61 10.59 -4.62
CA ASP A 69 6.96 9.19 -4.53
C ASP A 69 5.92 8.26 -5.19
N GLY A 70 6.23 6.96 -5.19
CA GLY A 70 5.41 5.93 -5.83
C GLY A 70 4.05 5.66 -5.17
N VAL A 71 3.81 6.19 -3.96
CA VAL A 71 2.53 6.06 -3.25
C VAL A 71 1.41 6.79 -3.98
N ALA A 72 1.68 8.01 -4.49
CA ALA A 72 0.73 8.78 -5.30
C ALA A 72 0.85 8.52 -6.81
N SER A 73 1.32 7.34 -7.19
CA SER A 73 1.61 7.02 -8.58
C SER A 73 0.38 7.05 -9.50
N LYS A 74 0.61 7.23 -10.81
CA LYS A 74 -0.41 7.07 -11.86
C LYS A 74 -1.16 5.75 -11.76
N ALA A 75 -0.46 4.66 -11.50
CA ALA A 75 -1.06 3.33 -11.38
C ALA A 75 -1.97 3.21 -10.16
N MET A 76 -1.59 3.77 -9.01
CA MET A 76 -2.46 3.81 -7.82
C MET A 76 -3.68 4.71 -8.04
N PHE A 77 -3.50 5.86 -8.69
CA PHE A 77 -4.61 6.75 -9.03
C PHE A 77 -5.60 6.05 -9.97
N GLN A 78 -5.08 5.41 -11.04
CA GLN A 78 -5.91 4.67 -11.99
C GLN A 78 -6.63 3.50 -11.34
N LEU A 79 -5.97 2.76 -10.42
CA LEU A 79 -6.62 1.70 -9.64
C LEU A 79 -7.89 2.22 -8.94
N LEU A 80 -7.82 3.37 -8.28
CA LEU A 80 -8.99 3.92 -7.59
C LEU A 80 -10.07 4.39 -8.57
N VAL A 81 -9.69 4.98 -9.70
CA VAL A 81 -10.64 5.37 -10.75
C VAL A 81 -11.37 4.15 -11.30
N ASP A 82 -10.65 3.06 -11.60
CA ASP A 82 -11.23 1.81 -12.11
C ASP A 82 -12.16 1.15 -11.07
N LEU A 83 -11.76 1.13 -9.79
CA LEU A 83 -12.60 0.61 -8.71
C LEU A 83 -13.87 1.46 -8.54
N ASN A 84 -13.80 2.78 -8.74
CA ASN A 84 -14.98 3.63 -8.69
C ASN A 84 -15.92 3.37 -9.88
N ALA A 85 -15.38 3.05 -11.06
CA ALA A 85 -16.17 2.60 -12.20
C ALA A 85 -16.91 1.28 -11.89
N LEU A 86 -16.23 0.32 -11.25
CA LEU A 86 -16.85 -0.93 -10.79
C LEU A 86 -17.97 -0.66 -9.78
N LYS A 87 -17.74 0.24 -8.81
CA LYS A 87 -18.79 0.70 -7.88
C LYS A 87 -19.99 1.29 -8.62
N ALA A 88 -19.76 2.16 -9.60
CA ALA A 88 -20.83 2.77 -10.40
C ALA A 88 -21.61 1.74 -11.23
N ALA A 89 -20.97 0.62 -11.60
CA ALA A 89 -21.60 -0.53 -12.25
C ALA A 89 -22.33 -1.47 -11.27
N GLY A 90 -22.37 -1.16 -9.97
CA GLY A 90 -23.12 -1.91 -8.96
C GLY A 90 -22.27 -2.85 -8.09
N ALA A 91 -20.95 -2.86 -8.24
CA ALA A 91 -20.08 -3.63 -7.35
C ALA A 91 -20.06 -3.02 -5.93
N GLU A 92 -20.13 -3.87 -4.90
CA GLU A 92 -20.00 -3.44 -3.50
C GLU A 92 -18.52 -3.24 -3.11
N ILE A 93 -17.91 -2.17 -3.62
CA ILE A 93 -16.51 -1.83 -3.35
C ILE A 93 -16.43 -0.51 -2.58
N GLY A 94 -15.64 -0.52 -1.50
CA GLY A 94 -15.24 0.67 -0.77
C GLY A 94 -13.73 0.86 -0.74
N ILE A 95 -13.29 2.06 -0.36
CA ILE A 95 -11.88 2.39 -0.18
C ILE A 95 -11.64 2.94 1.22
N ALA A 96 -10.41 2.85 1.72
CA ALA A 96 -9.96 3.58 2.90
C ALA A 96 -8.48 3.95 2.78
N ALA A 97 -8.16 5.22 2.99
CA ALA A 97 -6.79 5.68 3.26
C ALA A 97 -6.48 5.41 4.73
N PHE A 98 -5.40 4.68 5.02
CA PHE A 98 -5.15 4.18 6.37
C PHE A 98 -3.77 4.54 6.95
N ASN A 99 -2.93 5.24 6.21
CA ASN A 99 -1.52 5.40 6.54
C ASN A 99 -1.29 6.36 7.73
N GLY A 100 -0.72 5.82 8.82
CA GLY A 100 -0.38 6.58 10.03
C GLY A 100 -1.56 7.00 10.90
N GLU A 101 -1.28 7.82 11.91
CA GLU A 101 -2.25 8.30 12.88
C GLU A 101 -3.20 9.34 12.28
N LYS A 102 -4.51 9.06 12.31
CA LYS A 102 -5.53 9.94 11.70
C LYS A 102 -5.84 11.20 12.52
N ASP A 103 -5.57 11.17 13.82
CA ASP A 103 -5.90 12.24 14.76
C ASP A 103 -4.97 12.28 16.00
N ASP A 104 -5.14 13.29 16.84
CA ASP A 104 -4.37 13.48 18.08
C ASP A 104 -4.67 12.43 19.15
N GLU A 105 -5.83 11.78 19.08
CA GLU A 105 -6.18 10.71 20.00
C GLU A 105 -5.34 9.46 19.73
N GLN A 106 -5.30 9.00 18.47
CA GLN A 106 -4.44 7.90 18.04
C GLN A 106 -2.97 8.20 18.33
N ARG A 107 -2.49 9.40 18.00
CA ARG A 107 -1.12 9.83 18.30
C ARG A 107 -0.79 9.66 19.77
N ARG A 108 -1.64 10.16 20.67
CA ARG A 108 -1.42 10.05 22.12
C ARG A 108 -1.49 8.60 22.62
N ARG A 109 -2.41 7.79 22.10
CA ARG A 109 -2.58 6.40 22.54
C ARG A 109 -1.38 5.54 22.16
N PHE A 110 -0.81 5.74 20.98
CA PHE A 110 0.30 4.94 20.48
C PHE A 110 1.69 5.53 20.72
N ALA A 111 1.80 6.76 21.25
CA ALA A 111 3.06 7.48 21.47
C ALA A 111 4.15 6.72 22.23
N LYS A 112 3.80 5.69 23.03
CA LYS A 112 4.76 4.90 23.81
C LYS A 112 5.35 3.72 23.04
N LEU A 113 4.86 3.41 21.83
CA LEU A 113 5.41 2.35 21.02
C LEU A 113 6.77 2.76 20.45
N PRO A 114 7.76 1.84 20.39
CA PRO A 114 9.09 2.15 19.90
C PRO A 114 9.11 2.33 18.38
N GLY A 115 10.05 3.15 17.90
CA GLY A 115 10.35 3.29 16.46
C GLY A 115 9.13 3.68 15.63
N GLN A 116 8.86 2.92 14.56
CA GLN A 116 7.69 3.11 13.70
C GLN A 116 6.40 2.52 14.31
N GLY A 117 6.48 1.91 15.50
CA GLY A 117 5.35 1.28 16.18
C GLY A 117 4.06 2.12 16.26
N PRO A 118 4.10 3.44 16.56
CA PRO A 118 2.89 4.25 16.58
C PRO A 118 2.17 4.30 15.23
N HIS A 119 2.93 4.45 14.15
CA HIS A 119 2.46 4.48 12.78
C HIS A 119 1.85 3.13 12.37
N GLU A 120 2.56 2.04 12.62
CA GLU A 120 2.10 0.67 12.30
C GLU A 120 0.82 0.28 13.07
N ALA A 121 0.72 0.68 14.35
CA ALA A 121 -0.46 0.42 15.17
C ALA A 121 -1.68 1.22 14.69
N ALA A 122 -1.48 2.48 14.30
CA ALA A 122 -2.55 3.28 13.73
C ALA A 122 -3.03 2.75 12.38
N GLN A 123 -2.12 2.34 11.49
CA GLN A 123 -2.47 1.68 10.23
C GLN A 123 -3.38 0.47 10.45
N ALA A 124 -2.99 -0.43 11.37
CA ALA A 124 -3.78 -1.61 11.69
C ALA A 124 -5.17 -1.26 12.23
N GLU A 125 -5.27 -0.31 13.17
CA GLU A 125 -6.56 0.12 13.72
C GLU A 125 -7.46 0.77 12.67
N ASN A 126 -6.90 1.60 11.79
CA ASN A 126 -7.64 2.26 10.72
C ASN A 126 -8.24 1.23 9.76
N ILE A 127 -7.48 0.20 9.40
CA ILE A 127 -7.95 -0.90 8.56
C ILE A 127 -9.10 -1.66 9.23
N VAL A 128 -8.94 -2.06 10.49
CA VAL A 128 -9.98 -2.80 11.23
C VAL A 128 -11.25 -1.98 11.36
N THR A 129 -11.12 -0.68 11.68
CA THR A 129 -12.24 0.24 11.79
C THR A 129 -13.00 0.35 10.45
N ALA A 130 -12.28 0.59 9.35
CA ALA A 130 -12.88 0.68 8.02
C ALA A 130 -13.54 -0.63 7.60
N PHE A 131 -12.91 -1.77 7.89
CA PHE A 131 -13.43 -3.10 7.55
C PHE A 131 -14.77 -3.39 8.24
N HIS A 132 -14.91 -3.03 9.52
CA HIS A 132 -16.14 -3.26 10.26
C HIS A 132 -17.23 -2.21 10.00
N ALA A 133 -16.89 -0.99 9.59
CA ALA A 133 -17.84 0.10 9.37
C ALA A 133 -18.95 -0.21 8.36
N SER A 134 -18.68 -1.07 7.37
CA SER A 134 -19.66 -1.43 6.33
C SER A 134 -19.88 -2.94 6.16
N LYS A 135 -19.46 -3.76 7.14
CA LYS A 135 -19.55 -5.22 7.09
C LYS A 135 -18.98 -5.81 5.79
N TYR A 136 -17.75 -5.42 5.44
CA TYR A 136 -17.08 -5.98 4.26
C TYR A 136 -16.83 -7.49 4.46
N ASP A 137 -16.92 -8.28 3.38
CA ASP A 137 -16.58 -9.70 3.40
C ASP A 137 -15.05 -9.90 3.37
N MET A 138 -14.35 -9.00 2.68
CA MET A 138 -12.91 -9.09 2.49
C MET A 138 -12.28 -7.69 2.39
N ALA A 139 -11.11 -7.54 2.99
CA ALA A 139 -10.24 -6.39 2.76
C ALA A 139 -9.04 -6.81 1.89
N LEU A 140 -8.73 -6.02 0.86
CA LEU A 140 -7.49 -6.07 0.11
C LEU A 140 -6.67 -4.84 0.49
N ILE A 141 -5.55 -5.04 1.17
CA ILE A 141 -4.68 -3.96 1.63
C ILE A 141 -3.46 -3.92 0.73
N LEU A 142 -3.23 -2.81 0.03
CA LEU A 142 -2.05 -2.59 -0.78
C LEU A 142 -1.11 -1.63 -0.05
N VAL A 143 0.07 -2.12 0.31
CA VAL A 143 0.98 -1.46 1.25
C VAL A 143 2.43 -1.81 0.95
N GLY A 144 3.39 -0.99 1.36
CA GLY A 144 4.81 -1.27 1.26
C GLY A 144 5.19 -2.56 1.98
N GLY A 145 6.14 -3.30 1.40
CA GLY A 145 6.53 -4.63 1.87
C GLY A 145 6.88 -4.71 3.36
N LEU A 146 7.45 -3.65 3.96
CA LEU A 146 7.79 -3.59 5.38
C LEU A 146 6.54 -3.76 6.27
N HIS A 147 5.51 -2.95 6.04
CA HIS A 147 4.24 -2.98 6.76
C HIS A 147 3.53 -4.33 6.66
N ALA A 148 3.74 -5.03 5.54
CA ALA A 148 3.14 -6.33 5.26
C ALA A 148 3.82 -7.51 5.99
N GLN A 149 4.90 -7.30 6.75
CA GLN A 149 5.58 -8.38 7.46
C GLN A 149 4.83 -8.85 8.72
N LYS A 150 4.85 -10.16 8.97
CA LYS A 150 4.21 -10.83 10.12
C LYS A 150 5.16 -11.14 11.28
N ARG A 151 6.38 -10.61 11.24
CA ARG A 151 7.35 -10.67 12.35
C ARG A 151 7.87 -9.26 12.65
N ALA A 152 8.36 -9.09 13.87
CA ALA A 152 8.98 -7.84 14.29
C ALA A 152 10.21 -7.52 13.42
N VAL A 153 10.37 -6.23 13.10
CA VAL A 153 11.44 -5.71 12.23
C VAL A 153 12.34 -4.78 13.04
N GLU A 154 13.64 -4.84 12.76
CA GLU A 154 14.62 -3.89 13.28
C GLU A 154 14.90 -2.80 12.24
N THR A 155 14.86 -1.54 12.65
CA THR A 155 15.32 -0.41 11.83
C THR A 155 16.16 0.52 12.68
N VAL A 156 17.42 0.72 12.28
CA VAL A 156 18.40 1.58 12.98
C VAL A 156 18.50 1.23 14.49
N GLY A 157 18.56 -0.07 14.82
CA GLY A 157 18.70 -0.53 16.21
C GLY A 157 17.41 -0.55 17.03
N VAL A 158 16.26 -0.22 16.43
CA VAL A 158 14.96 -0.18 17.13
C VAL A 158 14.04 -1.25 16.55
N MET A 159 13.57 -2.15 17.41
CA MET A 159 12.56 -3.15 17.07
C MET A 159 11.15 -2.56 17.14
N PHE A 160 10.30 -2.91 16.18
CA PHE A 160 8.87 -2.65 16.23
C PHE A 160 8.10 -3.75 15.49
N GLU A 161 6.82 -3.92 15.83
CA GLU A 161 5.94 -4.84 15.09
C GLU A 161 5.37 -4.10 13.87
N PRO A 162 5.34 -4.70 12.68
CA PRO A 162 4.69 -4.11 11.50
C PRO A 162 3.16 -4.22 11.55
N MET A 163 2.48 -3.46 10.69
CA MET A 163 1.03 -3.40 10.57
C MET A 163 0.40 -4.79 10.43
N ALA A 164 0.92 -5.64 9.54
CA ALA A 164 0.37 -6.98 9.30
C ALA A 164 0.47 -7.89 10.53
N MET A 165 1.53 -7.77 11.34
CA MET A 165 1.67 -8.51 12.59
C MET A 165 0.57 -8.13 13.59
N ARG A 166 0.17 -6.85 13.65
CA ARG A 166 -0.91 -6.38 14.53
C ARG A 166 -2.31 -6.71 14.06
N LEU A 167 -2.47 -7.13 12.81
CA LEU A 167 -3.77 -7.54 12.26
C LEU A 167 -4.08 -9.03 12.52
N ILE A 168 -3.13 -9.83 13.00
CA ILE A 168 -3.29 -11.28 13.18
C ILE A 168 -4.46 -11.61 14.12
N ASP A 169 -4.67 -10.81 15.15
CA ASP A 169 -5.76 -11.01 16.12
C ASP A 169 -7.11 -10.45 15.63
N ALA A 170 -7.12 -9.68 14.54
CA ALA A 170 -8.33 -9.09 13.96
C ALA A 170 -9.11 -10.07 13.05
N GLY A 171 -8.53 -11.23 12.71
CA GLY A 171 -9.18 -12.28 11.93
C GLY A 171 -8.22 -13.07 11.06
N SER A 172 -8.75 -13.75 10.03
CA SER A 172 -7.93 -14.52 9.08
C SER A 172 -7.13 -13.58 8.16
N VAL A 173 -5.87 -13.35 8.51
CA VAL A 173 -4.93 -12.51 7.75
C VAL A 173 -3.97 -13.36 6.94
N ILE A 174 -4.02 -13.17 5.62
CA ILE A 174 -3.02 -13.65 4.66
C ILE A 174 -2.21 -12.43 4.19
N SER A 175 -0.90 -12.46 4.40
CA SER A 175 0.04 -11.46 3.88
C SER A 175 0.93 -12.04 2.78
N LEU A 176 1.04 -11.35 1.67
CA LEU A 176 1.75 -11.78 0.48
C LEU A 176 2.83 -10.78 0.11
N ARG A 177 4.04 -11.28 -0.17
CA ARG A 177 5.12 -10.46 -0.72
C ARG A 177 5.04 -10.39 -2.24
N MET A 178 5.26 -9.21 -2.80
CA MET A 178 5.44 -9.04 -4.23
C MET A 178 6.70 -9.74 -4.73
N LYS A 179 6.59 -10.45 -5.84
CA LYS A 179 7.70 -11.05 -6.60
C LYS A 179 7.67 -10.54 -8.05
N SER A 180 8.84 -10.28 -8.64
CA SER A 180 8.93 -9.70 -10.00
C SER A 180 10.07 -10.24 -10.85
N ALA A 181 9.96 -10.11 -12.17
CA ALA A 181 11.03 -10.44 -13.12
C ALA A 181 12.08 -9.32 -13.23
N GLY A 182 12.10 -8.39 -12.27
CA GLY A 182 12.90 -7.17 -12.31
C GLY A 182 12.28 -6.11 -13.22
N GLY A 183 13.04 -5.04 -13.45
CA GLY A 183 12.62 -3.89 -14.24
C GLY A 183 12.82 -2.60 -13.46
N THR A 184 11.83 -1.72 -13.41
CA THR A 184 11.92 -0.45 -12.66
C THR A 184 10.72 -0.19 -11.75
N ALA A 185 10.95 0.64 -10.73
CA ALA A 185 9.93 1.21 -9.87
C ALA A 185 10.24 2.69 -9.64
N TRP A 186 9.20 3.54 -9.64
CA TRP A 186 9.37 4.95 -9.29
C TRP A 186 9.40 5.11 -7.78
N ASN A 187 10.54 5.49 -7.22
CA ASN A 187 10.64 5.76 -5.78
C ASN A 187 11.49 7.01 -5.52
N CYS A 188 11.41 7.48 -4.28
CA CYS A 188 12.24 8.56 -3.79
C CYS A 188 13.19 7.99 -2.74
N GLY A 189 14.48 8.18 -2.93
CA GLY A 189 15.52 7.71 -2.02
C GLY A 189 16.59 8.76 -1.78
N LEU A 190 17.47 8.50 -0.82
CA LEU A 190 18.68 9.30 -0.68
C LEU A 190 19.55 9.14 -1.93
N LYS A 191 20.09 10.27 -2.41
CA LYS A 191 21.08 10.27 -3.50
C LYS A 191 22.24 9.35 -3.16
N ALA A 192 22.73 8.63 -4.17
CA ALA A 192 23.88 7.76 -4.02
C ALA A 192 25.07 8.51 -3.41
N GLY A 193 25.66 7.94 -2.34
CA GLY A 193 26.78 8.54 -1.62
C GLY A 193 26.40 9.58 -0.56
N TYR A 194 25.12 9.94 -0.41
CA TYR A 194 24.67 10.79 0.70
C TYR A 194 24.81 10.04 2.03
N LYS A 195 25.46 10.68 3.01
CA LYS A 195 25.64 10.14 4.36
C LYS A 195 24.70 10.88 5.31
N ALA A 196 23.62 10.21 5.71
CA ALA A 196 22.72 10.76 6.72
C ALA A 196 23.45 10.84 8.07
N GLU A 197 23.34 11.98 8.74
CA GLU A 197 23.85 12.17 10.09
C GLU A 197 22.71 12.05 11.09
N ALA A 198 22.92 11.31 12.18
CA ALA A 198 21.91 11.14 13.22
C ALA A 198 21.49 12.50 13.80
N GLY A 199 20.17 12.74 13.85
CA GLY A 199 19.60 13.97 14.39
C GLY A 199 19.62 15.18 13.45
N LYS A 200 20.17 15.07 12.22
CA LYS A 200 20.07 16.13 11.21
C LYS A 200 18.92 15.87 10.24
N PRO A 201 18.15 16.91 9.84
CA PRO A 201 17.12 16.76 8.83
C PRO A 201 17.74 16.40 7.48
N ILE A 202 17.06 15.54 6.73
CA ILE A 202 17.40 15.25 5.34
C ILE A 202 16.73 16.32 4.49
N HIS A 203 17.53 17.09 3.75
CA HIS A 203 17.03 18.15 2.88
C HIS A 203 16.54 17.59 1.54
N ASP A 204 15.62 18.31 0.89
CA ASP A 204 15.01 17.88 -0.38
C ASP A 204 16.02 17.69 -1.52
N ASP A 205 17.13 18.41 -1.50
CA ASP A 205 18.22 18.28 -2.47
C ASP A 205 19.05 17.00 -2.26
N ALA A 206 18.90 16.31 -1.13
CA ALA A 206 19.47 15.00 -0.88
C ALA A 206 18.59 13.84 -1.39
N ILE A 207 17.35 14.15 -1.83
CA ILE A 207 16.41 13.16 -2.35
C ILE A 207 16.50 13.09 -3.87
N ASP A 208 16.59 11.87 -4.38
CA ASP A 208 16.42 11.54 -5.80
C ASP A 208 15.09 10.80 -5.97
N CYS A 209 14.24 11.30 -6.86
CA CYS A 209 12.97 10.67 -7.20
C CYS A 209 12.99 10.32 -8.68
N ALA A 210 13.22 9.04 -8.98
CA ALA A 210 13.37 8.56 -10.34
C ALA A 210 12.88 7.12 -10.49
N ASP A 211 13.01 6.58 -11.69
CA ASP A 211 12.93 5.14 -11.90
C ASP A 211 14.21 4.50 -11.37
N HIS A 212 14.05 3.63 -10.36
CA HIS A 212 15.13 2.85 -9.79
C HIS A 212 15.00 1.39 -10.19
N GLN A 213 16.14 0.74 -10.37
CA GLN A 213 16.21 -0.66 -10.77
C GLN A 213 15.57 -1.55 -9.70
N VAL A 214 14.66 -2.42 -10.14
CA VAL A 214 14.16 -3.56 -9.37
C VAL A 214 14.91 -4.79 -9.85
N LEU A 215 15.52 -5.51 -8.91
CA LEU A 215 16.20 -6.77 -9.20
C LEU A 215 15.17 -7.89 -9.37
N PRO A 216 15.41 -8.85 -10.28
CA PRO A 216 14.53 -9.99 -10.46
C PRO A 216 14.56 -10.92 -9.25
N ASP A 217 13.40 -11.47 -8.90
CA ASP A 217 13.34 -12.67 -8.10
C ASP A 217 13.71 -13.88 -8.98
N PRO A 218 14.80 -14.61 -8.66
CA PRO A 218 15.24 -15.75 -9.46
C PRO A 218 14.19 -16.88 -9.44
N ASP A 219 14.17 -17.69 -10.49
CA ASP A 219 13.34 -18.89 -10.63
C ASP A 219 11.82 -18.69 -10.79
N PHE A 220 11.32 -17.46 -10.80
CA PHE A 220 9.92 -17.16 -11.12
C PHE A 220 9.71 -16.91 -12.62
N ARG A 221 8.67 -17.53 -13.19
CA ARG A 221 8.30 -17.44 -14.62
C ARG A 221 6.79 -17.54 -14.79
N GLY A 222 6.31 -17.18 -15.98
CA GLY A 222 4.91 -17.37 -16.39
C GLY A 222 3.99 -16.21 -16.03
N ALA A 223 2.68 -16.46 -16.17
CA ALA A 223 1.63 -15.47 -15.95
C ALA A 223 1.54 -15.04 -14.47
N PRO A 224 1.04 -13.81 -14.18
CA PRO A 224 0.81 -13.36 -12.82
C PRO A 224 -0.06 -14.34 -12.01
N HIS A 225 0.36 -14.66 -10.78
CA HIS A 225 -0.32 -15.64 -9.93
C HIS A 225 -0.06 -15.38 -8.44
N VAL A 226 -0.88 -15.97 -7.58
CA VAL A 226 -0.67 -16.04 -6.13
C VAL A 226 -0.21 -17.45 -5.77
N SER A 227 0.73 -17.56 -4.85
CA SER A 227 1.05 -18.83 -4.19
C SER A 227 1.07 -18.64 -2.68
N LEU A 228 0.44 -19.59 -1.97
CA LEU A 228 0.51 -19.70 -0.52
C LEU A 228 1.55 -20.77 -0.21
N ALA A 229 2.62 -20.43 0.50
CA ALA A 229 3.65 -21.38 0.88
C ALA A 229 4.40 -20.89 2.12
N SER A 230 4.49 -21.73 3.14
CA SER A 230 5.37 -21.56 4.30
C SER A 230 6.80 -22.08 4.06
N ASP A 231 7.14 -22.46 2.83
CA ASP A 231 8.41 -23.11 2.53
C ASP A 231 9.52 -22.12 2.16
N ALA A 232 10.54 -22.07 3.02
CA ALA A 232 11.80 -21.36 2.78
C ALA A 232 12.47 -21.70 1.43
N LYS A 233 12.15 -22.86 0.84
CA LYS A 233 12.62 -23.30 -0.49
C LYS A 233 12.06 -22.49 -1.66
N GLN A 234 10.95 -21.76 -1.46
CA GLN A 234 10.37 -20.85 -2.47
C GLN A 234 10.77 -19.38 -2.24
N GLY A 235 11.74 -19.11 -1.36
CA GLY A 235 12.16 -17.75 -1.04
C GLY A 235 11.10 -16.92 -0.32
N VAL A 236 10.12 -17.60 0.30
CA VAL A 236 9.15 -17.02 1.23
C VAL A 236 9.75 -17.12 2.62
N SER A 237 10.09 -15.98 3.22
CA SER A 237 10.46 -15.94 4.64
C SER A 237 9.22 -16.12 5.49
N SER A 238 9.38 -16.55 6.74
CA SER A 238 8.30 -16.58 7.74
C SER A 238 7.68 -15.20 8.05
N ASP A 239 8.13 -14.14 7.37
CA ASP A 239 7.55 -12.81 7.41
C ASP A 239 6.25 -12.70 6.58
N TYR A 240 5.98 -13.62 5.66
CA TYR A 240 4.80 -13.62 4.80
C TYR A 240 4.19 -15.02 4.72
N ASP A 241 2.91 -15.11 4.38
CA ASP A 241 2.19 -16.38 4.16
C ASP A 241 2.37 -16.91 2.73
N GLY A 242 2.94 -16.10 1.83
CA GLY A 242 3.13 -16.44 0.44
C GLY A 242 3.59 -15.24 -0.39
N TYR A 243 3.35 -15.32 -1.70
CA TYR A 243 3.70 -14.26 -2.64
C TYR A 243 2.63 -14.04 -3.72
N PHE A 244 2.71 -12.88 -4.36
CA PHE A 244 2.05 -12.61 -5.63
C PHE A 244 3.11 -12.23 -6.67
N TRP A 245 3.15 -13.00 -7.75
CA TRP A 245 4.04 -12.78 -8.89
C TRP A 245 3.37 -11.84 -9.88
N VAL A 246 4.09 -10.81 -10.32
CA VAL A 246 3.55 -9.81 -11.23
C VAL A 246 4.26 -9.71 -12.59
N GLY A 247 5.30 -10.51 -12.82
CA GLY A 247 6.12 -10.43 -14.03
C GLY A 247 7.11 -9.26 -14.00
N GLU A 248 7.48 -8.77 -15.19
CA GLU A 248 8.35 -7.59 -15.34
C GLU A 248 7.64 -6.33 -14.83
N VAL A 249 8.37 -5.52 -14.07
CA VAL A 249 7.84 -4.31 -13.46
C VAL A 249 8.36 -3.06 -14.16
N SER A 250 7.52 -2.04 -14.21
CA SER A 250 7.86 -0.75 -14.79
C SER A 250 7.40 0.35 -13.86
N GLY A 251 8.21 1.41 -13.78
CA GLY A 251 7.94 2.58 -12.98
C GLY A 251 6.63 3.27 -13.32
N SER A 252 6.00 3.79 -12.26
CA SER A 252 4.80 4.61 -12.30
C SER A 252 5.05 5.90 -11.50
N PRO A 253 5.40 7.02 -12.16
CA PRO A 253 5.58 8.30 -11.47
C PRO A 253 4.27 8.83 -10.88
N PRO A 254 4.31 9.88 -10.04
CA PRO A 254 3.13 10.54 -9.50
C PRO A 254 2.10 10.91 -10.57
N ALA A 255 0.82 10.75 -10.21
CA ALA A 255 -0.29 11.08 -11.11
C ALA A 255 -0.40 12.58 -11.38
N ILE A 256 -0.22 13.38 -10.34
CA ILE A 256 -0.33 14.84 -10.37
C ILE A 256 1.02 15.41 -9.92
N PRO A 257 1.85 15.92 -10.84
CA PRO A 257 3.14 16.51 -10.49
C PRO A 257 2.97 17.68 -9.53
N VAL A 258 3.95 17.86 -8.64
CA VAL A 258 4.06 19.07 -7.83
C VAL A 258 4.21 20.25 -8.79
N ARG A 259 3.35 21.28 -8.67
CA ARG A 259 3.53 22.52 -9.43
C ARG A 259 4.86 23.14 -8.99
N LYS A 260 5.73 23.44 -9.96
CA LYS A 260 6.97 24.21 -9.73
C LYS A 260 6.65 25.65 -9.37
#